data_AF-A0A6G3XQ13-F1
#
_entry.id   AF-A0A6G3XQ13-F1
#
_cell.length_a   1.000
_cell.length_b   1.000
_cell.length_c   1.000
_cell.angle_alpha   90.00
_cell.angle_beta   90.00
_cell.angle_gamma   90.00
#
_symmetry.space_group_name_H-M   'P 1'
#
loop_
_entity.id
_entity.type
_entity.pdbx_description
1 polymer ?
#
loop_
_entity_poly.entity_id
_entity_poly.type
_entity_poly.pdbx_seq_one_letter_code
_entity_poly.pdbx_strand_id
1 'polypeptide(L)'
;SDDAPSASASASASPEADLTAPDGYAKALSTMWGLAPVPCTQHEQQLIDLDDGTSRTEDENNGAVQEPGGAELLYWPDTCTGLGDYQLRALPNTRVGLLRVDAPKSFDSCRAAAGTGFGALAMSERNDREDRGFVEGAALCSVTDKGTVAMAVIEHISGSAVDDISVSGPLYVWAAAP
;
A
#
# COMPACT_ATOMS: atom_id res chain seq x y z
N SER A 1 9.39 -24.76 -43.50
CA SER A 1 8.30 -23.95 -42.94
C SER A 1 8.78 -23.44 -41.61
N ASP A 2 9.16 -22.18 -41.58
CA ASP A 2 9.63 -21.46 -40.40
C ASP A 2 8.42 -21.04 -39.58
N ASP A 3 8.24 -21.65 -38.40
CA ASP A 3 7.32 -21.16 -37.37
C ASP A 3 8.13 -20.37 -36.35
N ALA A 4 8.15 -19.05 -36.52
CA ALA A 4 8.63 -18.13 -35.50
C ALA A 4 7.54 -17.98 -34.42
N PRO A 5 7.86 -18.08 -33.12
CA PRO A 5 6.87 -17.84 -32.08
C PRO A 5 6.48 -16.35 -32.09
N SER A 6 5.20 -16.09 -32.31
CA SER A 6 4.58 -14.77 -32.15
C SER A 6 4.74 -14.33 -30.70
N ALA A 7 5.62 -13.36 -30.47
CA ALA A 7 5.68 -12.63 -29.21
C ALA A 7 4.44 -11.74 -29.12
N SER A 8 3.49 -12.13 -28.28
CA SER A 8 2.38 -11.27 -27.87
C SER A 8 2.92 -10.15 -26.99
N ALA A 9 3.34 -9.06 -27.61
CA ALA A 9 3.52 -7.78 -26.95
C ALA A 9 2.13 -7.18 -26.70
N SER A 10 1.63 -7.28 -25.46
CA SER A 10 0.60 -6.40 -24.89
C SER A 10 0.43 -6.73 -23.40
N ALA A 11 1.30 -6.18 -22.56
CA ALA A 11 0.91 -5.76 -21.24
C ALA A 11 1.18 -4.26 -21.22
N SER A 12 0.11 -3.48 -21.08
CA SER A 12 0.16 -2.03 -20.95
C SER A 12 1.10 -1.69 -19.80
N ALA A 13 2.36 -1.36 -20.12
CA ALA A 13 3.32 -0.92 -19.13
C ALA A 13 2.80 0.39 -18.57
N SER A 14 2.23 0.34 -17.36
CA SER A 14 2.09 1.53 -16.52
C SER A 14 3.42 2.29 -16.58
N PRO A 15 3.42 3.61 -16.82
CA PRO A 15 4.67 4.36 -16.91
C PRO A 15 5.56 4.02 -15.71
N GLU A 16 6.79 3.58 -15.99
CA GLU A 16 7.76 3.21 -14.97
C GLU A 16 7.92 4.36 -13.96
N ALA A 17 8.08 4.01 -12.69
CA ALA A 17 8.27 5.00 -11.65
C ALA A 17 9.57 5.79 -11.88
N ASP A 18 9.49 7.11 -11.78
CA ASP A 18 10.66 7.98 -11.71
C ASP A 18 11.24 7.93 -10.31
N LEU A 19 12.35 7.20 -10.17
CA LEU A 19 13.05 6.97 -8.90
C LEU A 19 14.13 8.02 -8.60
N THR A 20 14.16 9.12 -9.36
CA THR A 20 15.09 10.22 -9.12
C THR A 20 14.90 10.77 -7.71
N ALA A 21 15.98 10.88 -6.96
CA ALA A 21 15.97 11.47 -5.63
C ALA A 21 16.23 12.98 -5.71
N PRO A 22 15.40 13.83 -5.08
CA PRO A 22 15.68 15.24 -4.96
C PRO A 22 16.82 15.51 -3.95
N ASP A 23 17.32 16.75 -3.94
CA ASP A 23 18.32 17.19 -2.97
C ASP A 23 17.82 16.98 -1.53
N GLY A 24 18.70 16.48 -0.67
CA GLY A 24 18.37 16.13 0.71
C GLY A 24 17.72 14.75 0.89
N TYR A 25 17.66 13.94 -0.17
CA TYR A 25 17.16 12.56 -0.12
C TYR A 25 18.16 11.56 -0.69
N ALA A 26 18.18 10.35 -0.11
CA ALA A 26 18.89 9.22 -0.68
C ALA A 26 18.19 8.71 -1.95
N LYS A 27 18.94 7.99 -2.80
CA LYS A 27 18.35 7.23 -3.92
C LYS A 27 17.27 6.29 -3.39
N ALA A 28 16.18 6.14 -4.16
CA ALA A 28 15.09 5.26 -3.78
C ALA A 28 15.60 3.83 -3.56
N LEU A 29 15.30 3.26 -2.39
CA LEU A 29 15.39 1.82 -2.19
C LEU A 29 14.14 1.17 -2.76
N SER A 30 14.29 -0.02 -3.34
CA SER A 30 13.18 -0.81 -3.88
C SER A 30 13.06 -2.11 -3.10
N THR A 31 11.87 -2.38 -2.59
CA THR A 31 11.48 -3.62 -1.92
C THR A 31 10.06 -3.99 -2.33
N MET A 32 9.46 -4.98 -1.67
CA MET A 32 8.05 -5.35 -1.84
C MET A 32 7.25 -4.95 -0.62
N TRP A 33 5.98 -4.62 -0.83
CA TRP A 33 4.99 -4.53 0.23
C TRP A 33 3.80 -5.43 -0.12
N GLY A 34 3.01 -5.80 0.88
CA GLY A 34 1.75 -6.46 0.60
C GLY A 34 0.93 -6.83 1.83
N LEU A 35 -0.38 -6.82 1.63
CA LEU A 35 -1.42 -7.29 2.54
C LEU A 35 -1.80 -8.71 2.11
N ALA A 36 -1.70 -9.66 3.03
CA ALA A 36 -2.09 -11.05 2.79
C ALA A 36 -2.81 -11.55 4.05
N PRO A 37 -4.03 -11.06 4.27
CA PRO A 37 -4.71 -11.29 5.53
C PRO A 37 -5.17 -12.73 5.70
N VAL A 38 -5.15 -13.18 6.95
CA VAL A 38 -5.66 -14.48 7.37
C VAL A 38 -7.16 -14.40 7.66
N PRO A 39 -7.89 -15.52 7.55
CA PRO A 39 -9.31 -15.56 7.90
C PRO A 39 -9.59 -15.05 9.31
N CYS A 40 -10.70 -14.33 9.50
CA CYS A 40 -11.08 -13.62 10.75
C CYS A 40 -11.14 -14.51 12.00
N THR A 41 -11.16 -15.83 11.83
CA THR A 41 -11.22 -16.79 12.95
C THR A 41 -10.03 -16.69 13.92
N GLN A 42 -8.97 -15.95 13.56
CA GLN A 42 -7.74 -15.82 14.35
C GLN A 42 -7.64 -14.54 15.21
N HIS A 43 -8.57 -13.57 15.11
CA HIS A 43 -8.52 -12.30 15.86
C HIS A 43 -7.15 -11.58 15.71
N GLU A 44 -6.57 -11.69 14.52
CA GLU A 44 -5.20 -11.29 14.19
C GLU A 44 -5.22 -10.03 13.30
N GLN A 45 -4.50 -8.98 13.72
CA GLN A 45 -4.36 -7.72 12.99
C GLN A 45 -3.10 -7.78 12.15
N GLN A 46 -3.17 -7.40 10.89
CA GLN A 46 -1.98 -7.27 10.04
C GLN A 46 -1.54 -5.81 9.98
N LEU A 47 -0.27 -5.59 10.31
CA LEU A 47 0.40 -4.29 10.20
C LEU A 47 1.46 -4.39 9.12
N ILE A 48 1.53 -3.36 8.27
CA ILE A 48 2.58 -3.20 7.26
C ILE A 48 3.29 -1.89 7.50
N ASP A 49 4.62 -1.94 7.60
CA ASP A 49 5.45 -0.75 7.63
C ASP A 49 5.81 -0.33 6.19
N LEU A 50 5.42 0.89 5.80
CA LEU A 50 5.77 1.45 4.50
C LEU A 50 7.19 2.02 4.44
N ASP A 51 7.94 2.06 5.55
CA ASP A 51 9.34 2.46 5.55
C ASP A 51 10.27 1.33 5.03
N ASP A 52 9.85 0.06 5.13
CA ASP A 52 10.66 -1.08 4.70
C ASP A 52 9.87 -2.24 4.04
N GLY A 53 8.54 -2.17 4.02
CA GLY A 53 7.66 -3.17 3.43
C GLY A 53 7.42 -4.40 4.31
N THR A 54 7.96 -4.42 5.54
CA THR A 54 7.77 -5.55 6.45
C THR A 54 6.33 -5.61 6.96
N SER A 55 5.88 -6.84 7.24
CA SER A 55 4.56 -7.08 7.80
C SER A 55 4.66 -7.87 9.10
N ARG A 56 3.80 -7.58 10.07
CA ARG A 56 3.65 -8.36 11.29
C ARG A 56 2.18 -8.58 11.62
N THR A 57 1.94 -9.61 12.42
CA THR A 57 0.60 -9.93 12.93
C THR A 57 0.55 -9.74 14.44
N GLU A 58 -0.49 -9.07 14.93
CA GLU A 58 -0.71 -8.81 16.36
C GLU A 58 -2.09 -9.31 16.79
N ASP A 59 -2.27 -9.63 18.08
CA ASP A 59 -3.57 -9.99 18.63
C ASP A 59 -4.33 -8.76 19.16
N GLU A 60 -5.66 -8.87 19.26
CA GLU A 60 -6.54 -7.80 19.78
C GLU A 60 -6.15 -7.28 21.16
N ASN A 61 -5.56 -8.12 21.99
CA ASN A 61 -5.18 -7.79 23.37
C ASN A 61 -3.98 -6.84 23.45
N ASN A 62 -3.20 -6.73 22.38
CA ASN A 62 -2.11 -5.76 22.27
C ASN A 62 -2.56 -4.39 21.73
N GLY A 63 -3.85 -4.23 21.45
CA GLY A 63 -4.55 -2.95 21.31
C GLY A 63 -3.89 -2.00 20.33
N ALA A 64 -4.23 -2.15 19.03
CA ALA A 64 -4.03 -1.16 17.95
C ALA A 64 -2.88 -0.16 18.22
N VAL A 65 -1.66 -0.70 18.28
CA VAL A 65 -0.37 -0.03 18.38
C VAL A 65 -0.42 1.39 18.99
N GLN A 66 -0.17 1.50 20.30
CA GLN A 66 -0.10 2.81 20.98
C GLN A 66 1.05 3.70 20.46
N GLU A 67 2.07 3.11 19.85
CA GLU A 67 3.23 3.81 19.29
C GLU A 67 3.67 3.16 17.96
N PRO A 68 3.21 3.65 16.80
CA PRO A 68 3.64 3.12 15.50
C PRO A 68 5.15 3.30 15.30
N GLY A 69 5.81 2.26 14.77
CA GLY A 69 7.26 2.27 14.53
C GLY A 69 7.70 3.12 13.33
N GLY A 70 6.76 3.43 12.43
CA GLY A 70 6.98 4.08 11.15
C GLY A 70 5.67 4.40 10.43
N ALA A 71 5.71 4.44 9.09
CA ALA A 71 4.54 4.64 8.26
C ALA A 71 3.65 3.39 8.16
N GLU A 72 2.89 3.09 9.20
CA GLU A 72 2.20 1.81 9.31
C GLU A 72 0.75 1.84 8.78
N LEU A 73 0.41 0.81 8.00
CA LEU A 73 -0.95 0.47 7.60
C LEU A 73 -1.46 -0.68 8.46
N LEU A 74 -2.64 -0.50 9.03
CA LEU A 74 -3.36 -1.51 9.79
C LEU A 74 -4.50 -2.06 8.95
N TYR A 75 -4.53 -3.38 8.79
CA TYR A 75 -5.62 -4.13 8.22
C TYR A 75 -6.32 -4.93 9.31
N TRP A 76 -7.58 -4.59 9.56
CA TRP A 76 -8.33 -5.09 10.71
C TRP A 76 -9.82 -5.31 10.38
N PRO A 77 -10.43 -6.44 10.79
CA PRO A 77 -11.89 -6.60 10.72
C PRO A 77 -12.59 -5.83 11.86
N ASP A 78 -13.54 -4.93 11.56
CA ASP A 78 -14.31 -4.24 12.63
C ASP A 78 -15.08 -5.23 13.52
N THR A 79 -15.57 -6.35 12.97
CA THR A 79 -16.12 -7.48 13.74
C THR A 79 -15.82 -8.82 13.07
N CYS A 80 -15.47 -9.85 13.85
CA CYS A 80 -15.41 -11.23 13.36
C CYS A 80 -16.75 -11.98 13.44
N THR A 81 -17.83 -11.26 13.70
CA THR A 81 -19.21 -11.78 13.74
C THR A 81 -20.00 -11.41 12.48
N GLY A 82 -19.50 -10.50 11.65
CA GLY A 82 -20.05 -10.12 10.36
C GLY A 82 -19.09 -10.44 9.21
N LEU A 83 -19.64 -10.88 8.08
CA LEU A 83 -18.91 -10.94 6.81
C LEU A 83 -18.66 -9.50 6.34
N GLY A 84 -17.42 -9.07 6.13
CA GLY A 84 -17.14 -7.91 5.27
C GLY A 84 -16.53 -6.65 5.84
N ASP A 85 -16.07 -6.59 7.09
CA ASP A 85 -15.62 -5.30 7.64
C ASP A 85 -14.10 -5.13 7.76
N TYR A 86 -13.32 -5.73 6.86
CA TYR A 86 -11.87 -5.49 6.87
C TYR A 86 -11.55 -4.10 6.35
N GLN A 87 -10.96 -3.28 7.22
CA GLN A 87 -10.55 -1.93 6.89
C GLN A 87 -9.03 -1.82 6.82
N LEU A 88 -8.55 -1.20 5.75
CA LEU A 88 -7.20 -0.68 5.67
C LEU A 88 -7.19 0.75 6.20
N ARG A 89 -6.38 1.05 7.22
CA ARG A 89 -6.25 2.39 7.80
C ARG A 89 -4.80 2.73 8.09
N ALA A 90 -4.43 4.00 7.93
CA ALA A 90 -3.15 4.49 8.39
C ALA A 90 -3.15 4.71 9.91
N LEU A 91 -2.06 4.35 10.58
CA LEU A 91 -1.89 4.63 12.01
C LEU A 91 -1.58 6.11 12.28
N PRO A 92 -1.86 6.62 13.50
CA PRO A 92 -1.52 7.99 13.91
C PRO A 92 -0.04 8.32 13.64
N ASN A 93 0.26 9.60 13.43
CA ASN A 93 1.61 10.11 13.09
C ASN A 93 2.16 9.71 11.71
N THR A 94 1.33 9.06 10.88
CA THR A 94 1.67 8.84 9.46
C THR A 94 0.74 9.64 8.57
N ARG A 95 1.30 10.45 7.67
CA ARG A 95 0.53 11.07 6.59
C ARG A 95 0.51 10.10 5.42
N VAL A 96 -0.55 9.31 5.31
CA VAL A 96 -0.78 8.45 4.15
C VAL A 96 -1.88 9.05 3.29
N GLY A 97 -1.70 8.99 1.99
CA GLY A 97 -2.72 9.29 0.99
C GLY A 97 -2.56 8.41 -0.24
N LEU A 98 -3.42 8.64 -1.23
CA LEU A 98 -3.50 7.79 -2.41
C LEU A 98 -3.11 8.59 -3.66
N LEU A 99 -2.09 8.13 -4.37
CA LEU A 99 -1.71 8.60 -5.68
C LEU A 99 -2.52 7.82 -6.74
N ARG A 100 -3.28 8.56 -7.55
CA ARG A 100 -4.16 7.98 -8.59
C ARG A 100 -3.33 7.30 -9.70
N VAL A 101 -3.95 6.33 -10.37
CA VAL A 101 -3.29 5.48 -11.39
C VAL A 101 -2.71 6.28 -12.56
N ASP A 102 -3.35 7.39 -12.93
CA ASP A 102 -2.98 8.29 -14.02
C ASP A 102 -1.98 9.38 -13.61
N ALA A 103 -1.68 9.50 -12.31
CA ALA A 103 -0.70 10.45 -11.82
C ALA A 103 0.73 9.93 -12.02
N PRO A 104 1.72 10.82 -12.25
CA PRO A 104 3.12 10.43 -12.37
C PRO A 104 3.62 9.75 -11.09
N LYS A 105 4.22 8.57 -11.22
CA LYS A 105 4.85 7.84 -10.09
C LYS A 105 6.24 8.42 -9.83
N SER A 106 6.29 9.52 -9.09
CA SER A 106 7.53 10.21 -8.74
C SER A 106 7.53 10.64 -7.28
N PHE A 107 8.71 10.99 -6.76
CA PHE A 107 8.86 11.54 -5.41
C PHE A 107 7.87 12.68 -5.12
N ASP A 108 7.84 13.71 -5.97
CA ASP A 108 7.03 14.92 -5.72
C ASP A 108 5.54 14.63 -5.74
N SER A 109 5.10 13.81 -6.70
CA SER A 109 3.69 13.41 -6.81
C SER A 109 3.26 12.59 -5.60
N CYS A 110 4.12 11.68 -5.16
CA CYS A 110 3.84 10.85 -3.99
C CYS A 110 3.80 11.66 -2.70
N ARG A 111 4.79 12.54 -2.50
CA ARG A 111 4.83 13.46 -1.37
C ARG A 111 3.59 14.36 -1.31
N ALA A 112 3.11 14.85 -2.45
CA ALA A 112 1.88 15.62 -2.53
C ALA A 112 0.64 14.78 -2.18
N ALA A 113 0.56 13.56 -2.71
CA ALA A 113 -0.55 12.63 -2.44
C ALA A 113 -0.63 12.24 -0.97
N ALA A 114 0.50 12.04 -0.28
CA ALA A 114 0.56 11.69 1.14
C ALA A 114 -0.20 12.69 2.05
N GLY A 115 -0.29 13.97 1.64
CA GLY A 115 -1.00 15.02 2.37
C GLY A 115 -2.52 15.02 2.18
N THR A 116 -3.07 14.18 1.31
CA THR A 116 -4.51 14.16 0.99
C THR A 116 -5.35 13.37 2.00
N GLY A 117 -4.72 12.48 2.77
CA GLY A 117 -5.38 11.61 3.74
C GLY A 117 -6.01 10.37 3.08
N PHE A 118 -5.66 9.20 3.61
CA PHE A 118 -6.16 7.91 3.15
C PHE A 118 -7.42 7.45 3.88
N GLY A 119 -7.67 7.88 5.12
CA GLY A 119 -8.83 7.42 5.91
C GLY A 119 -8.87 5.89 6.11
N ALA A 120 -10.00 5.37 6.58
CA ALA A 120 -10.26 3.93 6.60
C ALA A 120 -10.90 3.52 5.26
N LEU A 121 -10.43 2.44 4.65
CA LEU A 121 -10.92 1.89 3.37
C LEU A 121 -11.47 0.49 3.58
N ALA A 122 -12.74 0.26 3.19
CA ALA A 122 -13.34 -1.07 3.26
C ALA A 122 -12.77 -1.94 2.12
N MET A 123 -11.85 -2.82 2.48
CA MET A 123 -11.09 -3.61 1.51
C MET A 123 -11.90 -4.74 0.89
N SER A 124 -13.00 -5.14 1.50
CA SER A 124 -14.00 -6.08 0.99
C SER A 124 -14.87 -5.47 -0.12
N GLU A 125 -15.20 -4.18 0.01
CA GLU A 125 -16.16 -3.48 -0.85
C GLU A 125 -15.51 -2.98 -2.15
N ARG A 126 -15.70 -3.73 -3.24
CA ARG A 126 -15.08 -3.42 -4.53
C ARG A 126 -15.40 -2.00 -5.01
N ASN A 127 -16.66 -1.58 -4.89
CA ASN A 127 -17.08 -0.25 -5.34
C ASN A 127 -16.40 0.85 -4.50
N ASP A 128 -16.25 0.67 -3.19
CA ASP A 128 -15.54 1.65 -2.33
C ASP A 128 -14.08 1.78 -2.75
N ARG A 129 -13.39 0.64 -3.02
CA ARG A 129 -12.02 0.66 -3.52
C ARG A 129 -11.90 1.41 -4.85
N GLU A 130 -12.73 1.07 -5.83
CA GLU A 130 -12.68 1.65 -7.17
C GLU A 130 -13.02 3.15 -7.17
N ASP A 131 -14.10 3.56 -6.48
CA ASP A 131 -14.52 4.97 -6.39
C ASP A 131 -13.43 5.83 -5.72
N ARG A 132 -12.78 5.27 -4.71
CA ARG A 132 -11.68 5.93 -3.99
C ARG A 132 -10.36 5.86 -4.73
N GLY A 133 -10.26 5.06 -5.78
CA GLY A 133 -9.09 4.92 -6.65
C GLY A 133 -8.05 3.92 -6.16
N PHE A 134 -8.38 3.10 -5.16
CA PHE A 134 -7.55 1.99 -4.71
C PHE A 134 -7.66 0.85 -5.72
N VAL A 135 -6.87 0.94 -6.78
CA VAL A 135 -6.89 0.02 -7.92
C VAL A 135 -5.47 -0.32 -8.34
N GLU A 136 -5.31 -1.38 -9.12
CA GLU A 136 -4.02 -1.71 -9.74
C GLU A 136 -3.49 -0.53 -10.57
N GLY A 137 -2.20 -0.24 -10.40
CA GLY A 137 -1.51 0.90 -10.96
C GLY A 137 -1.61 2.18 -10.13
N ALA A 138 -2.45 2.28 -9.10
CA ALA A 138 -2.39 3.37 -8.12
C ALA A 138 -1.23 3.13 -7.11
N ALA A 139 -0.99 4.08 -6.21
CA ALA A 139 -0.01 3.90 -5.14
C ALA A 139 -0.46 4.50 -3.82
N LEU A 140 -0.18 3.81 -2.72
CA LEU A 140 -0.21 4.38 -1.38
C LEU A 140 1.06 5.19 -1.17
N CYS A 141 0.90 6.42 -0.71
CA CYS A 141 1.98 7.36 -0.52
C CYS A 141 2.03 7.82 0.91
N SER A 142 3.18 7.71 1.56
CA SER A 142 3.37 8.15 2.92
C SER A 142 4.52 9.13 3.08
N VAL A 143 4.37 10.02 4.06
CA VAL A 143 5.45 10.85 4.60
C VAL A 143 5.48 10.65 6.10
N THR A 144 6.61 10.16 6.62
CA THR A 144 6.82 10.02 8.07
C THR A 144 7.26 11.33 8.71
N ASP A 145 7.20 11.38 10.04
CA ASP A 145 7.71 12.51 10.82
C ASP A 145 9.23 12.74 10.64
N LYS A 146 9.98 11.70 10.24
CA LYS A 146 11.41 11.79 9.90
C LYS A 146 11.64 12.33 8.47
N GLY A 147 10.58 12.62 7.72
CA GLY A 147 10.63 13.17 6.38
C GLY A 147 10.86 12.15 5.26
N THR A 148 10.95 10.86 5.59
CA THR A 148 11.00 9.76 4.60
C THR A 148 9.73 9.79 3.76
N VAL A 149 9.89 9.64 2.44
CA VAL A 149 8.77 9.48 1.50
C VAL A 149 8.76 8.05 1.01
N ALA A 150 7.61 7.40 1.07
CA ALA A 150 7.44 6.02 0.59
C ALA A 150 6.26 5.91 -0.38
N MET A 151 6.45 5.15 -1.46
CA MET A 151 5.47 4.91 -2.51
C MET A 151 5.26 3.40 -2.68
N ALA A 152 4.16 2.90 -2.14
CA ALA A 152 3.71 1.52 -2.25
C ALA A 152 2.80 1.39 -3.48
N VAL A 153 3.33 0.92 -4.60
CA VAL A 153 2.55 0.73 -5.83
C VAL A 153 1.67 -0.50 -5.69
N ILE A 154 0.40 -0.35 -6.02
CA ILE A 154 -0.56 -1.44 -6.05
C ILE A 154 -0.40 -2.13 -7.41
N GLU A 155 0.33 -3.24 -7.45
CA GLU A 155 0.55 -3.98 -8.69
C GLU A 155 -0.50 -5.08 -8.86
N HIS A 156 -0.88 -5.73 -7.76
CA HIS A 156 -1.83 -6.82 -7.74
C HIS A 156 -2.86 -6.64 -6.64
N ILE A 157 -4.14 -6.78 -7.00
CA ILE A 157 -5.23 -6.99 -6.06
C ILE A 157 -5.88 -8.33 -6.42
N SER A 158 -5.79 -9.31 -5.52
CA SER A 158 -6.44 -10.61 -5.66
C SER A 158 -7.35 -10.90 -4.48
N GLY A 159 -8.20 -11.91 -4.62
CA GLY A 159 -9.27 -12.20 -3.68
C GLY A 159 -10.63 -11.96 -4.30
N SER A 160 -11.61 -12.75 -3.89
CA SER A 160 -12.99 -12.71 -4.38
C SER A 160 -14.02 -12.83 -3.27
N ALA A 161 -13.59 -13.33 -2.10
CA ALA A 161 -14.34 -13.31 -0.89
C ALA A 161 -14.04 -12.02 -0.10
N VAL A 162 -14.93 -11.73 0.84
CA VAL A 162 -14.87 -10.53 1.68
C VAL A 162 -13.68 -10.50 2.65
N ASP A 163 -13.04 -11.64 2.90
CA ASP A 163 -11.98 -11.86 3.87
C ASP A 163 -10.64 -12.32 3.27
N ASP A 164 -10.55 -12.44 1.94
CA ASP A 164 -9.35 -12.95 1.24
C ASP A 164 -8.69 -11.94 0.30
N ILE A 165 -9.03 -10.65 0.43
CA ILE A 165 -8.46 -9.59 -0.41
C ILE A 165 -6.98 -9.40 -0.03
N SER A 166 -6.10 -9.77 -0.94
CA SER A 166 -4.67 -9.54 -0.84
C SER A 166 -4.21 -8.46 -1.82
N VAL A 167 -3.25 -7.67 -1.40
CA VAL A 167 -2.65 -6.59 -2.20
C VAL A 167 -1.15 -6.74 -2.19
N SER A 168 -0.48 -6.53 -3.31
CA SER A 168 0.98 -6.50 -3.34
C SER A 168 1.54 -5.63 -4.46
N GLY A 169 2.82 -5.28 -4.34
CA GLY A 169 3.57 -4.60 -5.38
C GLY A 169 4.89 -4.05 -4.85
N PRO A 170 5.62 -3.29 -5.68
CA PRO A 170 6.87 -2.69 -5.29
C PRO A 170 6.64 -1.51 -4.34
N LEU A 171 7.55 -1.37 -3.40
CA LEU A 171 7.65 -0.24 -2.49
C LEU A 171 8.95 0.50 -2.77
N TYR A 172 8.83 1.81 -3.01
CA TYR A 172 9.95 2.71 -3.21
C TYR A 172 10.10 3.67 -2.03
N VAL A 173 11.29 3.75 -1.44
CA VAL A 173 11.53 4.53 -0.22
C VAL A 173 12.68 5.52 -0.45
N TRP A 174 12.39 6.81 -0.30
CA TRP A 174 13.36 7.89 -0.28
C TRP A 174 13.56 8.36 1.17
N ALA A 175 14.63 7.86 1.79
CA ALA A 175 15.03 8.33 3.12
C ALA A 175 15.57 9.76 3.04
N ALA A 176 15.17 10.61 3.98
CA ALA A 176 15.79 11.92 4.15
C ALA A 176 17.27 11.75 4.52
N ALA A 177 18.14 12.53 3.89
CA ALA A 177 19.56 12.53 4.20
C ALA A 177 19.79 13.08 5.63
N PRO A 178 20.74 12.52 6.40
CA PRO A 178 21.11 13.01 7.73
C PRO A 178 21.60 14.46 7.76
#